data_AF-A0A6M1Y6N3-F1
#
_entry.id   AF-A0A6M1Y6N3-F1
#
_cell.length_a   1.000
_cell.length_b   1.000
_cell.length_c   1.000
_cell.angle_alpha   90.00
_cell.angle_beta   90.00
_cell.angle_gamma   90.00
#
_symmetry.space_group_name_H-M   'P 1'
#
loop_
_entity.id
_entity.type
_entity.pdbx_description
1 polymer ?
#
loop_
_entity_poly.entity_id
_entity_poly.type
_entity_poly.pdbx_seq_one_letter_code
_entity_poly.pdbx_strand_id
1 'polypeptide(L)'
;MKIFSSLASLDAIRGSLLSPALKGIVVRMLGHFEYDPQEDGYVVLIEEGDLYRDLADLCLPYRLCEVPFEAVHMTEGHYCAIYLANNQFAITFLIPDADWVQGELRKHLESLVD
;
A
#
# COMPACT_ATOMS: atom_id res chain seq x y z
N MET A 1 -10.30 -1.61 -1.96
CA MET A 1 -8.98 -0.96 -2.01
C MET A 1 -9.11 0.41 -2.65
N LYS A 2 -8.27 1.36 -2.23
CA LYS A 2 -8.20 2.72 -2.77
C LYS A 2 -6.79 3.02 -3.26
N ILE A 3 -6.68 3.60 -4.45
CA ILE A 3 -5.40 3.91 -5.10
C ILE A 3 -5.14 5.42 -5.01
N PHE A 4 -3.92 5.78 -4.61
CA PHE A 4 -3.43 7.15 -4.53
C PHE A 4 -2.24 7.31 -5.48
N SER A 5 -2.52 7.86 -6.65
CA SER A 5 -1.53 8.19 -7.70
C SER A 5 -1.20 9.68 -7.77
N SER A 6 -1.81 10.51 -6.92
CA SER A 6 -1.52 11.93 -6.83
C SER A 6 -1.91 12.47 -5.45
N LEU A 7 -1.42 13.65 -5.09
CA LEU A 7 -1.88 14.35 -3.89
C LEU A 7 -3.37 14.70 -3.93
N ALA A 8 -3.96 14.88 -5.13
CA ALA A 8 -5.39 15.12 -5.29
C ALA A 8 -6.23 13.87 -4.91
N SER A 9 -5.68 12.67 -5.10
CA SER A 9 -6.33 11.41 -4.71
C SER A 9 -6.59 11.31 -3.21
N LEU A 10 -5.89 12.09 -2.37
CA LEU A 10 -6.13 12.16 -0.93
C LEU A 10 -7.52 12.70 -0.57
N ASP A 11 -8.21 13.38 -1.48
CA ASP A 11 -9.59 13.81 -1.25
C ASP A 11 -10.55 12.63 -1.02
N ALA A 12 -10.22 11.43 -1.52
CA ALA A 12 -11.00 10.21 -1.31
C ALA A 12 -11.06 9.74 0.15
N ILE A 13 -10.16 10.24 1.01
CA ILE A 13 -10.10 9.89 2.43
C ILE A 13 -10.30 11.12 3.34
N ARG A 14 -10.69 12.26 2.77
CA ARG A 14 -10.93 13.50 3.49
C ARG A 14 -12.00 13.27 4.58
N GLY A 15 -11.63 13.52 5.85
CA GLY A 15 -12.51 13.32 7.00
C GLY A 15 -12.47 11.93 7.64
N SER A 16 -11.70 10.99 7.09
CA SER A 16 -11.45 9.70 7.75
C SER A 16 -10.43 9.84 8.89
N LEU A 17 -10.53 8.97 9.90
CA LEU A 17 -9.53 8.89 10.98
C LEU A 17 -8.15 8.47 10.47
N LEU A 18 -8.09 7.81 9.30
CA LEU A 18 -6.86 7.39 8.64
C LEU A 18 -6.14 8.56 7.94
N SER A 19 -6.79 9.73 7.83
CA SER A 19 -6.30 10.85 7.01
C SER A 19 -4.96 11.46 7.41
N PRO A 20 -4.55 11.56 8.69
CA PRO A 20 -3.25 12.15 9.02
C PRO A 20 -2.08 11.24 8.60
N ALA A 21 -2.17 9.94 8.91
CA ALA A 21 -1.16 8.94 8.62
C ALA A 21 -0.98 8.71 7.12
N LEU A 22 -2.10 8.44 6.42
CA LEU A 22 -2.10 8.28 4.97
C LEU A 22 -1.56 9.52 4.27
N LYS A 23 -1.93 10.73 4.73
CA LYS A 23 -1.42 11.97 4.15
C LYS A 23 0.09 12.11 4.35
N GLY A 24 0.63 11.74 5.51
CA GLY A 24 2.07 11.78 5.76
C GLY A 24 2.85 10.88 4.80
N ILE A 25 2.39 9.64 4.62
CA ILE A 25 3.03 8.66 3.73
C ILE A 25 2.92 9.10 2.26
N VAL A 26 1.71 9.41 1.81
CA VAL A 26 1.44 9.81 0.42
C VAL A 26 2.17 11.12 0.08
N VAL A 27 2.23 12.10 0.98
CA VAL A 27 3.00 13.33 0.73
C VAL A 27 4.50 13.06 0.60
N ARG A 28 5.07 12.16 1.40
CA ARG A 28 6.50 11.81 1.28
C ARG A 28 6.81 11.09 -0.01
N MET A 29 5.92 10.19 -0.45
CA MET A 29 6.13 9.40 -1.66
C MET A 29 5.87 10.20 -2.94
N LEU A 30 4.79 10.99 -2.96
CA LEU A 30 4.35 11.71 -4.16
C LEU A 30 4.85 13.16 -4.22
N GLY A 31 5.55 13.63 -3.18
CA GLY A 31 5.95 15.03 -3.03
C GLY A 31 7.14 15.47 -3.87
N HIS A 32 7.64 14.63 -4.76
CA HIS A 32 8.75 14.95 -5.66
C HIS A 32 8.28 15.75 -6.87
N PHE A 33 9.10 16.70 -7.32
CA PHE A 33 8.72 17.68 -8.36
C PHE A 33 8.49 17.06 -9.75
N GLU A 34 8.97 15.83 -9.98
CA GLU A 34 8.88 15.11 -11.26
C GLU A 34 8.18 13.74 -11.13
N TYR A 35 7.42 13.52 -10.06
CA TYR A 35 6.74 12.23 -9.84
C TYR A 35 5.70 11.94 -10.93
N ASP A 36 5.87 10.82 -11.63
CA ASP A 36 4.91 10.26 -12.59
C ASP A 36 4.38 8.92 -12.06
N PRO A 37 3.10 8.84 -11.63
CA PRO A 37 2.54 7.60 -11.09
C PRO A 37 2.50 6.43 -12.08
N GLN A 38 2.65 6.67 -13.38
CA GLN A 38 2.71 5.60 -14.38
C GLN A 38 4.09 4.95 -14.45
N GLU A 39 5.14 5.68 -14.06
CA GLU A 39 6.53 5.22 -14.14
C GLU A 39 7.12 4.93 -12.74
N ASP A 40 6.76 5.73 -11.74
CA ASP A 40 7.30 5.67 -10.37
C ASP A 40 6.47 4.76 -9.45
N GLY A 41 5.22 4.45 -9.83
CA GLY A 41 4.30 3.63 -9.03
C GLY A 41 3.31 4.43 -8.22
N TYR A 42 2.67 3.86 -7.19
CA TYR A 42 1.61 4.53 -6.43
C TYR A 42 1.34 3.83 -5.09
N VAL A 43 0.46 4.43 -4.27
CA VAL A 43 0.06 3.88 -2.97
C VAL A 43 -1.31 3.23 -3.06
N VAL A 44 -1.51 2.08 -2.41
CA VAL A 44 -2.78 1.36 -2.33
C VAL A 44 -3.17 1.14 -0.88
N LEU A 45 -4.31 1.68 -0.46
CA LEU A 45 -4.90 1.33 0.84
C LEU A 45 -5.73 0.06 0.70
N ILE A 46 -5.38 -0.93 1.52
CA ILE A 46 -6.09 -2.21 1.63
C ILE A 46 -7.19 -2.09 2.68
N GLU A 47 -8.38 -2.57 2.31
CA GLU A 47 -9.56 -2.65 3.17
C GLU A 47 -9.90 -4.13 3.42
N GLU A 48 -10.69 -4.44 4.45
CA GLU A 48 -11.00 -5.82 4.86
C GLU A 48 -11.55 -6.69 3.70
N GLY A 49 -12.36 -6.09 2.82
CA GLY A 49 -12.90 -6.78 1.64
C GLY A 49 -11.88 -7.17 0.57
N ASP A 50 -10.64 -6.70 0.65
CA ASP A 50 -9.58 -6.98 -0.32
C ASP A 50 -8.69 -8.17 0.07
N LEU A 51 -8.92 -8.81 1.22
CA LEU A 51 -8.00 -9.81 1.76
C LEU A 51 -7.80 -11.05 0.86
N TYR A 52 -8.85 -11.49 0.18
CA TYR A 52 -8.87 -12.77 -0.55
C TYR A 52 -9.04 -12.63 -2.07
N ARG A 53 -9.14 -11.39 -2.56
CA ARG A 53 -9.29 -11.13 -4.00
C ARG A 53 -7.96 -11.22 -4.71
N ASP A 54 -8.01 -11.51 -6.01
CA ASP A 54 -6.86 -11.36 -6.89
C ASP A 54 -6.61 -9.88 -7.18
N LEU A 55 -5.34 -9.50 -7.32
CA LEU A 55 -4.88 -8.13 -7.55
C LEU A 55 -4.73 -7.81 -9.06
N ALA A 56 -5.53 -8.46 -9.92
CA ALA A 56 -5.50 -8.25 -11.36
C ALA A 56 -5.80 -6.79 -11.76
N ASP A 57 -6.58 -6.06 -10.97
CA ASP A 57 -6.85 -4.62 -11.16
C ASP A 57 -5.58 -3.75 -11.01
N LEU A 58 -4.55 -4.26 -10.33
CA LEU A 58 -3.22 -3.65 -10.22
C LEU A 58 -2.23 -4.23 -11.23
N CYS A 59 -2.71 -5.02 -12.19
CA CYS A 59 -1.90 -5.82 -13.12
C CYS A 59 -0.96 -6.82 -12.43
N LEU A 60 -1.31 -7.27 -11.21
CA LEU A 60 -0.53 -8.26 -10.46
C LEU A 60 -1.21 -9.64 -10.49
N PRO A 61 -0.47 -10.72 -10.79
CA PRO A 61 -1.02 -12.08 -10.82
C PRO A 61 -1.05 -12.74 -9.43
N TYR A 62 -1.19 -11.95 -8.37
CA TYR A 62 -1.07 -12.41 -6.97
C TYR A 62 -2.33 -12.10 -6.18
N ARG A 63 -2.57 -12.89 -5.13
CA ARG A 63 -3.37 -12.44 -3.98
C ARG A 63 -2.51 -11.62 -3.04
N LEU A 64 -3.14 -10.84 -2.16
CA LEU A 64 -2.43 -9.95 -1.25
C LEU A 64 -1.38 -10.68 -0.39
N CYS A 65 -1.69 -11.88 0.12
CA CYS A 65 -0.75 -12.66 0.93
C CYS A 65 0.37 -13.33 0.11
N GLU A 66 0.32 -13.29 -1.22
CA GLU A 66 1.27 -13.92 -2.13
C GLU A 66 2.17 -12.90 -2.83
N VAL A 67 1.90 -11.60 -2.65
CA VAL A 67 2.70 -10.54 -3.25
C VAL A 67 4.13 -10.66 -2.73
N PRO A 68 5.14 -10.79 -3.62
CA PRO A 68 6.54 -10.84 -3.20
C PRO A 68 6.97 -9.43 -2.78
N PHE A 69 6.69 -9.06 -1.53
CA PHE A 69 7.10 -7.76 -1.00
C PHE A 69 8.61 -7.71 -0.84
N GLU A 70 9.22 -6.63 -1.31
CA GLU A 70 10.67 -6.39 -1.17
C GLU A 70 11.03 -5.87 0.22
N ALA A 71 10.11 -5.15 0.85
CA ALA A 71 10.28 -4.65 2.21
C ALA A 71 8.92 -4.41 2.86
N VAL A 72 8.86 -4.59 4.18
CA VAL A 72 7.71 -4.21 5.01
C VAL A 72 8.21 -3.42 6.21
N HIS A 73 7.57 -2.30 6.52
CA HIS A 73 7.85 -1.56 7.75
C HIS A 73 6.55 -1.08 8.39
N MET A 74 6.57 -0.85 9.70
CA MET A 74 5.42 -0.34 10.44
C MET A 74 5.45 1.18 10.50
N THR A 75 4.35 1.84 10.19
CA THR A 75 4.21 3.29 10.34
C THR A 75 2.79 3.65 10.72
N GLU A 76 2.63 4.34 11.84
CA GLU A 76 1.34 4.89 12.29
C GLU A 76 0.19 3.85 12.26
N GLY A 77 0.47 2.63 12.77
CA GLY A 77 -0.51 1.53 12.83
C GLY A 77 -0.80 0.85 11.49
N HIS A 78 0.04 1.04 10.48
CA HIS A 78 -0.07 0.38 9.19
C HIS A 78 1.24 -0.33 8.83
N TYR A 79 1.12 -1.53 8.29
CA TYR A 79 2.17 -2.15 7.50
C TYR A 79 2.26 -1.42 6.16
N CYS A 80 3.44 -0.90 5.86
CA CYS A 80 3.83 -0.35 4.57
C CYS A 80 4.63 -1.42 3.82
N ALA A 81 3.95 -2.21 3.00
CA ALA A 81 4.56 -3.29 2.23
C ALA A 81 4.83 -2.84 0.79
N ILE A 82 6.07 -3.02 0.31
CA ILE A 82 6.52 -2.48 -0.97
C ILE A 82 6.68 -3.62 -1.97
N TYR A 83 6.03 -3.52 -3.11
CA TYR A 83 6.32 -4.32 -4.29
C TYR A 83 7.03 -3.46 -5.33
N LEU A 84 8.14 -3.96 -5.89
CA LEU A 84 8.95 -3.21 -6.86
C LEU A 84 9.01 -3.96 -8.20
N ALA A 85 8.33 -3.44 -9.21
CA ALA A 85 8.42 -3.95 -10.57
C ALA A 85 9.60 -3.33 -11.32
N ASN A 86 10.41 -4.17 -11.96
CA ASN A 86 11.52 -3.77 -12.83
C ASN A 86 12.51 -2.76 -12.21
N ASN A 87 12.68 -2.78 -10.87
CA ASN A 87 13.53 -1.86 -10.11
C ASN A 87 13.20 -0.35 -10.27
N GLN A 88 12.01 -0.02 -10.76
CA GLN A 88 11.63 1.38 -11.04
C GLN A 88 10.23 1.70 -10.52
N PHE A 89 9.26 0.80 -10.74
CA PHE A 89 7.86 1.05 -10.44
C PHE A 89 7.48 0.46 -9.08
N ALA A 90 7.18 1.31 -8.08
CA ALA A 90 6.91 0.88 -6.72
C ALA A 90 5.41 0.96 -6.35
N ILE A 91 4.79 -0.17 -6.03
CA ILE A 91 3.46 -0.19 -5.40
C ILE A 91 3.66 -0.33 -3.89
N THR A 92 3.23 0.68 -3.14
CA THR A 92 3.21 0.61 -1.67
C THR A 92 1.81 0.29 -1.18
N PHE A 93 1.68 -0.89 -0.58
CA PHE A 93 0.48 -1.36 0.06
C PHE A 93 0.45 -0.87 1.50
N LEU A 94 -0.57 -0.10 1.83
CA LEU A 94 -0.90 0.32 3.19
C LEU A 94 -1.96 -0.60 3.74
N ILE A 95 -1.55 -1.44 4.68
CA ILE A 95 -2.38 -2.46 5.30
C ILE A 95 -2.49 -2.10 6.78
N PRO A 96 -3.67 -1.75 7.30
CA PRO A 96 -3.80 -1.41 8.71
C PRO A 96 -3.48 -2.62 9.58
N ASP A 97 -2.83 -2.41 10.73
CA ASP A 97 -2.65 -3.45 11.75
C ASP A 97 -3.99 -3.68 12.48
N ALA A 98 -4.91 -4.34 11.79
CA ALA A 98 -6.27 -4.61 12.24
C ALA A 98 -6.49 -6.10 12.47
N ASP A 99 -7.49 -6.45 13.28
CA ASP A 99 -7.81 -7.84 13.65
C ASP A 99 -8.14 -8.73 12.45
N TRP A 100 -8.68 -8.16 11.37
CA TRP A 100 -8.98 -8.88 10.14
C TRP A 100 -7.73 -9.24 9.31
N VAL A 101 -6.59 -8.60 9.58
CA VAL A 101 -5.29 -8.98 9.00
C VAL A 101 -4.77 -10.16 9.82
N GLN A 102 -5.03 -11.37 9.34
CA GLN A 102 -4.72 -12.61 10.05
C GLN A 102 -4.26 -13.71 9.09
N GLY A 103 -3.84 -14.84 9.65
CA GLY A 103 -3.42 -16.01 8.88
C GLY A 103 -2.16 -15.74 8.05
N GLU A 104 -2.16 -16.21 6.81
CA GLU A 104 -0.97 -16.16 5.94
C GLU A 104 -0.54 -14.72 5.61
N LEU A 105 -1.48 -13.77 5.47
CA LEU A 105 -1.11 -12.37 5.25
C LEU A 105 -0.30 -11.82 6.42
N ARG A 106 -0.80 -11.97 7.66
CA ARG A 106 -0.10 -11.46 8.84
C ARG A 106 1.29 -12.09 8.99
N LYS A 107 1.37 -13.41 8.83
CA LYS A 107 2.65 -14.13 8.88
C LYS A 107 3.64 -13.60 7.85
N HIS A 108 3.17 -13.38 6.61
CA HIS A 108 4.02 -12.88 5.54
C HIS A 108 4.54 -11.47 5.86
N LEU A 109 3.65 -10.56 6.29
CA LEU A 109 4.04 -9.20 6.67
C LEU A 109 5.03 -9.21 7.83
N GLU A 110 4.73 -9.92 8.92
CA GLU A 110 5.58 -9.99 10.11
C GLU A 110 6.92 -10.68 9.85
N SER A 111 7.01 -11.57 8.85
CA SER A 111 8.29 -12.18 8.46
C SER A 111 9.25 -11.23 7.76
N LEU A 112 8.75 -10.09 7.28
CA LEU A 112 9.50 -9.08 6.51
C LEU A 112 9.56 -7.73 7.24
N VAL A 113 8.91 -7.60 8.40
CA VAL A 113 8.97 -6.38 9.22
C VAL A 113 10.32 -6.31 9.91
N ASP A 114 11.06 -5.24 9.61
CA ASP A 114 12.27 -4.81 10.33
C ASP A 114 11.95 -4.07 11.64
#